data_AF-A0A519V975-F1
#
_entry.id   AF-A0A519V975-F1
#
_cell.length_a   1.000
_cell.length_b   1.000
_cell.length_c   1.000
_cell.angle_alpha   90.00
_cell.angle_beta   90.00
_cell.angle_gamma   90.00
#
_symmetry.space_group_name_H-M   'P 1'
#
loop_
_entity.id
_entity.type
_entity.pdbx_description
1 polymer ?
#
loop_
_entity_poly.entity_id
_entity_poly.type
_entity_poly.pdbx_seq_one_letter_code
_entity_poly.pdbx_strand_id
1 'polypeptide(L)' 'MSRLKQNQNIDRVISDITIIAQSQCSLSVEDLEILNEALQKLQQLKHKKGKTNKQIREEVSRVVELLISFFL' A
#
# COMPACT_ATOMS: atom_id res chain seq x y z
N MET A 1 3.19 17.16 6.57
CA MET A 1 2.76 17.09 5.16
C MET A 1 1.28 17.47 5.08
N SER A 2 0.83 18.18 4.04
CA SER A 2 -0.59 18.47 3.88
C SER A 2 -1.38 17.19 3.56
N ARG A 3 -2.67 17.16 3.92
CA ARG A 3 -3.55 16.02 3.61
C ARG A 3 -3.63 15.73 2.11
N LEU A 4 -3.62 16.78 1.29
CA LEU A 4 -3.60 16.65 -0.18
C LEU A 4 -2.34 15.91 -0.65
N LYS A 5 -1.16 16.34 -0.19
CA LYS A 5 0.11 15.72 -0.58
C LYS A 5 0.24 14.29 -0.06
N GLN A 6 -0.30 14.01 1.14
CA GLN A 6 -0.38 12.66 1.66
C GLN A 6 -1.24 11.75 0.76
N ASN A 7 -2.44 12.22 0.38
CA ASN A 7 -3.31 11.45 -0.51
C ASN A 7 -2.68 11.22 -1.88
N GLN A 8 -2.05 12.25 -2.47
CA GLN A 8 -1.31 12.11 -3.73
C GLN A 8 -0.19 11.07 -3.64
N ASN A 9 0.52 11.01 -2.52
CA ASN A 9 1.54 9.98 -2.30
C ASN A 9 0.92 8.59 -2.19
N ILE A 10 -0.17 8.43 -1.44
CA ILE A 10 -0.89 7.14 -1.33
C ILE A 10 -1.39 6.70 -2.71
N ASP A 11 -1.93 7.62 -3.51
CA ASP A 11 -2.43 7.34 -4.86
C ASP A 11 -1.32 6.85 -5.79
N ARG A 12 -0.12 7.45 -5.70
CA ARG A 12 1.04 6.98 -6.46
C ARG A 12 1.44 5.56 -6.08
N VAL A 13 1.55 5.28 -4.78
CA VAL A 13 1.91 3.93 -4.30
C VAL A 13 0.86 2.90 -4.73
N ILE A 14 -0.44 3.22 -4.64
CA ILE A 14 -1.52 2.35 -5.13
C ILE A 14 -1.34 2.07 -6.63
N SER A 15 -1.06 3.11 -7.43
CA SER A 15 -0.83 2.97 -8.87
C SER A 15 0.36 2.05 -9.16
N ASP A 16 1.49 2.27 -8.49
CA ASP A 16 2.72 1.51 -8.70
C ASP A 16 2.53 0.03 -8.34
N ILE A 17 1.91 -0.27 -7.18
CA ILE A 17 1.60 -1.65 -6.78
C ILE A 17 0.64 -2.31 -7.75
N THR A 18 -0.36 -1.57 -8.27
CA THR A 18 -1.30 -2.10 -9.26
C THR A 18 -0.59 -2.48 -10.57
N ILE A 19 0.36 -1.66 -11.02
CA ILE A 19 1.17 -1.95 -12.21
C ILE A 19 2.00 -3.23 -12.01
N ILE A 20 2.61 -3.38 -10.82
CA ILE A 20 3.36 -4.59 -10.46
C ILE A 20 2.44 -5.81 -10.48
N ALA A 21 1.29 -5.75 -9.79
CA ALA A 21 0.32 -6.85 -9.72
C ALA A 21 -0.24 -7.25 -11.11
N GLN A 22 -0.36 -6.29 -12.03
CA GLN A 22 -0.79 -6.53 -13.42
C GLN A 22 0.32 -7.10 -14.32
N SER A 23 1.58 -7.06 -13.89
CA SER A 23 2.73 -7.65 -14.60
C SER A 23 2.81 -9.17 -14.38
N GLN A 24 1.66 -9.84 -14.54
CA GLN A 24 1.28 -11.17 -14.06
C GLN A 24 2.19 -12.35 -14.46
N CYS A 25 3.15 -12.16 -15.37
CA CYS A 25 3.97 -13.26 -15.88
C CYS A 25 5.05 -13.76 -14.91
N SER A 26 5.25 -13.12 -13.76
CA SER A 26 6.33 -13.45 -12.81
C SER A 26 5.88 -13.57 -11.36
N LEU A 27 4.57 -13.47 -11.07
CA LEU A 27 4.06 -13.44 -9.70
C LEU A 27 3.43 -14.78 -9.33
N SER A 28 3.78 -15.30 -8.16
CA SER A 28 3.08 -16.42 -7.55
C SER A 28 1.70 -16.00 -7.01
N VAL A 29 0.90 -16.98 -6.59
CA VAL A 29 -0.39 -16.71 -5.93
C VAL A 29 -0.16 -15.96 -4.61
N GLU A 30 0.86 -16.34 -3.86
CA GLU A 30 1.24 -15.70 -2.58
C GLU A 30 1.68 -14.24 -2.79
N ASP A 31 2.47 -13.99 -3.84
CA ASP A 31 2.84 -12.62 -4.24
C ASP A 31 1.62 -11.74 -4.51
N LEU A 32 0.65 -12.27 -5.25
CA LEU A 32 -0.59 -11.56 -5.55
C LEU A 32 -1.42 -11.30 -4.28
N GLU A 33 -1.46 -12.25 -3.33
CA GLU A 33 -2.14 -12.06 -2.05
C GLU A 33 -1.48 -10.93 -1.23
N ILE A 34 -0.15 -10.92 -1.13
CA ILE A 34 0.61 -9.88 -0.44
C ILE A 34 0.35 -8.49 -1.06
N LEU A 35 0.45 -8.38 -2.39
CA LEU A 35 0.21 -7.12 -3.09
C LEU A 35 -1.24 -6.64 -2.93
N ASN A 36 -2.21 -7.56 -2.95
CA ASN A 36 -3.62 -7.24 -2.71
C ASN A 36 -3.86 -6.75 -1.27
N GLU A 37 -3.24 -7.38 -0.28
CA GLU A 37 -3.34 -6.93 1.11
C GLU A 37 -2.74 -5.52 1.27
N ALA A 38 -1.58 -5.26 0.66
CA ALA A 38 -0.96 -3.95 0.67
C ALA A 38 -1.87 -2.88 0.04
N LEU A 39 -2.51 -3.18 -1.09
CA LEU A 39 -3.49 -2.30 -1.74
C LEU A 39 -4.68 -1.99 -0.84
N GLN A 40 -5.24 -3.00 -0.18
CA GLN A 40 -6.37 -2.81 0.73
C GLN A 40 -6.01 -1.88 1.90
N LYS A 41 -4.85 -2.06 2.54
CA LYS A 41 -4.41 -1.18 3.63
C LYS A 41 -4.20 0.26 3.16
N LEU A 42 -3.61 0.46 1.98
CA LEU A 42 -3.44 1.80 1.40
C LEU A 42 -4.77 2.48 1.08
N GLN A 43 -5.75 1.75 0.55
CA GLN A 43 -7.09 2.27 0.31
C GLN A 43 -7.79 2.68 1.61
N GLN A 44 -7.71 1.85 2.66
CA GLN A 44 -8.22 2.20 3.99
C GLN A 44 -7.50 3.46 4.54
N LEU A 45 -6.19 3.55 4.34
CA LEU A 45 -5.38 4.71 4.71
C LEU A 45 -5.74 5.97 3.90
N LYS A 46 -6.24 5.85 2.68
CA LYS A 46 -6.78 6.98 1.90
C LYS A 46 -8.14 7.45 2.42
N HIS A 47 -9.06 6.53 2.69
CA HIS A 47 -10.46 6.86 2.96
C HIS A 47 -10.78 7.25 4.42
N LYS A 48 -10.09 6.67 5.42
CA LYS A 48 -10.41 6.95 6.82
C LYS A 48 -10.10 8.41 7.21
N LYS A 49 -11.11 9.12 7.74
CA LYS A 49 -11.01 10.52 8.21
C LYS A 49 -10.46 10.55 9.64
N GLY A 50 -9.86 11.67 10.05
CA GLY A 50 -9.48 11.90 11.45
C GLY A 50 -8.38 10.98 12.01
N LYS A 51 -7.43 10.54 11.17
CA LYS A 51 -6.32 9.70 11.62
C LYS A 51 -5.27 10.51 12.39
N THR A 52 -4.70 9.91 13.42
CA THR A 52 -3.52 10.47 14.07
C THR A 52 -2.25 10.14 13.27
N ASN A 53 -1.20 10.94 13.45
CA ASN A 53 0.11 10.65 12.86
C ASN A 53 0.67 9.29 13.29
N LYS A 54 0.30 8.80 14.47
CA LYS A 54 0.67 7.46 14.96
C LYS A 54 -0.01 6.38 14.11
N GLN A 55 -1.32 6.46 13.93
CA GLN A 55 -2.07 5.51 13.09
C GLN A 55 -1.57 5.51 11.64
N ILE A 56 -1.23 6.68 11.09
CA ILE A 56 -0.67 6.77 9.74
C ILE A 56 0.66 5.99 9.67
N ARG A 57 1.55 6.18 10.66
CA ARG A 57 2.84 5.47 10.71
C ARG A 57 2.68 3.97 10.87
N GLU A 58 1.75 3.53 11.71
CA GLU A 58 1.47 2.10 11.92
C GLU A 58 0.96 1.43 10.63
N GLU A 59 0.01 2.05 9.93
CA GLU A 59 -0.49 1.51 8.65
C GLU A 59 0.58 1.52 7.57
N VAL A 60 1.43 2.57 7.52
CA VAL A 60 2.57 2.60 6.58
C VAL A 60 3.59 1.52 6.91
N SER A 61 3.91 1.28 8.19
CA SER A 61 4.84 0.20 8.59
C SER A 61 4.34 -1.15 8.10
N ARG A 62 3.06 -1.46 8.30
CA ARG A 62 2.45 -2.71 7.85
C ARG A 62 2.49 -2.88 6.33
N VAL A 63 2.26 -1.81 5.57
CA VAL A 63 2.39 -1.86 4.11
C VAL A 63 3.85 -2.11 3.71
N VAL A 64 4.81 -1.47 4.38
CA VAL A 64 6.24 -1.69 4.12
C VAL A 64 6.65 -3.12 4.46
N GLU A 65 6.17 -3.68 5.57
CA GLU A 65 6.42 -5.07 5.96
C GLU A 65 5.90 -6.06 4.91
N LEU A 66 4.69 -5.86 4.38
CA LEU A 66 4.15 -6.66 3.28
C LEU A 66 4.99 -6.53 2.00
N LEU A 67 5.43 -5.32 1.65
CA LEU A 67 6.27 -5.14 0.48
C LEU A 67 7.66 -5.77 0.68
N ILE A 68 8.20 -5.78 1.90
CA ILE A 68 9.45 -6.48 2.21
C ILE A 68 9.28 -7.99 2.03
N SER A 69 8.18 -8.58 2.52
CA SER A 69 7.92 -10.01 2.33
C SER A 69 7.69 -10.39 0.86
N PHE A 70 7.26 -9.45 0.03
CA PHE A 70 7.15 -9.66 -1.42
C PHE A 70 8.52 -9.71 -2.13
N PHE A 71 9.54 -9.03 -1.61
CA PHE A 71 10.86 -8.97 -2.25
C PHE A 71 11.89 -9.99 -1.70
N LEU A 72 11.57 -10.68 -0.61
CA LEU A 72 12.44 -11.66 0.06
C LEU A 72 11.99 -13.09 -0.23
#